data_AF-A0A937P8Q0-F1
#
_entry.id   AF-A0A937P8Q0-F1
#
_cell.length_a   1.000
_cell.length_b   1.000
_cell.length_c   1.000
_cell.angle_alpha   90.00
_cell.angle_beta   90.00
_cell.angle_gamma   90.00
#
_symmetry.space_group_name_H-M   'P 1'
#
loop_
_entity.id
_entity.type
_entity.pdbx_description
1 polymer ?
#
loop_
_entity_poly.entity_id
_entity_poly.type
_entity_poly.pdbx_seq_one_letter_code
_entity_poly.pdbx_strand_id
1 'polypeptide(L)'
;MFQRSLFQLVRKRMNEPRRFIQVLSGPRQVGKTTLVNQVLRSLSYPGHYASADGLISMGTTWIREQWEVARAKQNQQRSFAEPFPIG
;
A
#
# COMPACT_ATOMS: atom_id res chain seq x y z
N MET A 1 9.03 -13.98 -17.74
CA MET A 1 8.63 -12.68 -18.33
C MET A 1 7.30 -12.12 -17.77
N PHE A 2 6.38 -12.94 -17.24
CA PHE A 2 5.05 -12.52 -16.72
C PHE A 2 5.05 -11.68 -15.43
N GLN A 3 6.00 -11.87 -14.50
CA GLN A 3 6.00 -11.11 -13.24
C GLN A 3 6.27 -9.61 -13.46
N ARG A 4 7.00 -9.24 -14.52
CA ARG A 4 7.30 -7.84 -14.84
C ARG A 4 6.07 -7.08 -15.33
N SER A 5 5.19 -7.67 -16.15
CA SER A 5 4.01 -6.98 -16.66
C SER A 5 2.99 -6.70 -15.55
N LEU A 6 2.75 -7.66 -14.66
CA LEU A 6 1.85 -7.47 -13.51
C LEU A 6 2.41 -6.44 -12.51
N PHE A 7 3.72 -6.47 -12.26
CA PHE A 7 4.39 -5.47 -11.43
C PHE A 7 4.17 -4.05 -11.95
N GLN A 8 4.39 -3.83 -13.25
CA GLN A 8 4.20 -2.50 -13.85
C GLN A 8 2.73 -2.08 -13.83
N LEU A 9 1.79 -3.02 -14.02
CA LEU A 9 0.36 -2.74 -13.92
C LEU A 9 -0.02 -2.26 -12.52
N VAL A 10 0.32 -3.03 -11.48
CA VAL A 10 0.00 -2.66 -10.09
C VAL A 10 0.69 -1.35 -9.72
N ARG A 11 1.96 -1.17 -10.09
CA ARG A 11 2.67 0.10 -9.86
C ARG A 11 2.00 1.29 -10.55
N LYS A 12 1.55 1.13 -11.80
CA LYS A 12 0.81 2.17 -12.53
C LYS A 12 -0.47 2.53 -11.78
N ARG A 13 -1.26 1.53 -11.38
CA ARG A 13 -2.52 1.72 -10.65
C ARG A 13 -2.32 2.40 -9.30
N MET A 14 -1.26 2.07 -8.57
CA MET A 14 -0.90 2.74 -7.31
C MET A 14 -0.59 4.23 -7.49
N ASN A 15 -0.14 4.66 -8.67
CA ASN A 15 0.13 6.07 -8.97
C ASN A 15 -1.09 6.82 -9.55
N GLU A 16 -2.21 6.14 -9.79
CA GLU A 16 -3.45 6.81 -10.19
C GLU A 16 -4.04 7.61 -9.01
N PRO A 17 -4.89 8.62 -9.25
CA PRO A 17 -5.56 9.36 -8.19
C PRO A 17 -6.28 8.42 -7.22
N ARG A 18 -6.18 8.70 -5.92
CA ARG A 18 -6.72 7.90 -4.81
C ARG A 18 -8.26 7.89 -4.81
N ARG A 19 -8.86 7.16 -5.76
CA ARG A 19 -10.32 7.07 -5.97
C ARG A 19 -10.84 5.64 -5.88
N PHE A 20 -9.97 4.64 -6.03
CA PHE A 20 -10.36 3.25 -6.12
C PHE A 20 -9.56 2.36 -5.16
N ILE A 21 -10.23 1.33 -4.65
CA ILE A 21 -9.59 0.20 -3.97
C ILE A 21 -9.16 -0.80 -5.03
N GLN A 22 -7.88 -1.18 -5.02
CA GLN A 22 -7.35 -2.19 -5.93
C GLN A 22 -7.37 -3.55 -5.24
N VAL A 23 -7.93 -4.55 -5.92
CA VAL A 23 -8.01 -5.92 -5.41
C VAL A 23 -7.16 -6.82 -6.30
N LEU A 24 -6.17 -7.50 -5.71
CA LEU A 24 -5.35 -8.50 -6.39
C LEU A 24 -5.81 -9.91 -5.97
N SER A 25 -6.64 -10.54 -6.78
CA SER A 25 -7.14 -11.91 -6.58
C SER A 25 -6.42 -12.93 -7.48
N GLY A 26 -6.29 -14.17 -7.02
CA GLY A 26 -5.74 -15.27 -7.82
C GLY A 26 -5.39 -16.51 -6.99
N PRO A 27 -4.94 -17.61 -7.63
CA PRO A 27 -4.65 -18.88 -6.96
C PRO A 27 -3.68 -18.75 -5.78
N ARG A 28 -3.78 -19.65 -4.79
CA ARG A 28 -2.83 -19.69 -3.67
C ARG A 28 -1.40 -19.93 -4.21
N GLN A 29 -0.38 -19.41 -3.52
CA GLN A 29 1.04 -19.61 -3.82
C GLN A 29 1.61 -18.99 -5.12
N VAL A 30 0.86 -18.19 -5.87
CA VAL A 30 1.38 -17.49 -7.07
C VAL A 30 2.25 -16.25 -6.78
N GLY A 31 2.64 -16.01 -5.52
CA GLY A 31 3.53 -14.90 -5.15
C GLY A 31 2.89 -13.51 -5.08
N LYS A 32 1.56 -13.40 -4.91
CA LYS A 32 0.85 -12.10 -4.82
C LYS A 32 1.42 -11.17 -3.73
N THR A 33 1.66 -11.71 -2.53
CA THR A 33 2.26 -10.95 -1.42
C THR A 33 3.65 -10.44 -1.76
N THR A 34 4.46 -11.28 -2.42
CA THR A 34 5.79 -10.91 -2.89
C THR A 34 5.73 -9.76 -3.89
N LEU A 35 4.79 -9.83 -4.85
CA LEU A 35 4.58 -8.76 -5.83
C LEU A 35 4.18 -7.44 -5.14
N VAL A 36 3.21 -7.47 -4.22
CA VAL A 36 2.77 -6.27 -3.49
C VAL A 36 3.94 -5.67 -2.71
N ASN A 37 4.72 -6.48 -2.00
CA ASN A 37 5.90 -6.02 -1.26
C ASN A 37 6.95 -5.40 -2.18
N GLN A 38 7.20 -5.99 -3.35
CA GLN A 38 8.09 -5.41 -4.36
C GLN A 38 7.57 -4.06 -4.86
N VAL A 39 6.27 -3.95 -5.13
CA VAL A 39 5.67 -2.69 -5.59
C VAL A 39 5.78 -1.63 -4.51
N LEU A 40 5.40 -1.94 -3.25
CA LEU A 40 5.48 -1.00 -2.13
C LEU A 40 6.90 -0.45 -1.93
N ARG A 41 7.94 -1.27 -2.11
CA ARG A 41 9.36 -0.84 -2.06
C ARG A 41 9.78 0.07 -3.23
N SER A 42 9.04 0.06 -4.33
CA SER A 42 9.32 0.85 -5.54
C SER A 42 8.59 2.18 -5.59
N LEU A 43 7.68 2.44 -4.64
CA LEU A 43 6.92 3.69 -4.55
C LEU A 43 7.79 4.79 -3.93
N SER A 44 7.59 6.03 -4.39
CA SER A 44 8.27 7.22 -3.85
C SER A 44 7.64 7.76 -2.56
N TYR A 45 6.60 7.09 -2.05
CA TYR A 45 5.83 7.48 -0.88
C TYR A 45 5.61 6.25 0.03
N PRO A 46 5.27 6.43 1.32
CA PRO A 46 5.21 5.35 2.28
C PRO A 46 4.06 4.39 1.95
N GLY A 47 4.38 3.11 1.98
CA GLY A 47 3.42 2.02 1.96
C GLY A 47 3.13 1.49 3.36
N HIS A 48 1.93 0.95 3.57
CA HIS A 48 1.62 0.15 4.75
C HIS A 48 1.16 -1.24 4.30
N TYR A 49 1.78 -2.28 4.85
CA TYR A 49 1.41 -3.67 4.62
C TYR A 49 0.90 -4.26 5.93
N ALA A 50 -0.24 -4.95 5.87
CA ALA A 50 -0.84 -5.66 6.99
C ALA A 50 -1.44 -6.98 6.50
N SER A 51 -1.26 -8.07 7.25
CA SER A 51 -1.90 -9.36 6.96
C SER A 51 -3.20 -9.50 7.73
N ALA A 52 -4.21 -10.07 7.07
CA ALA A 52 -5.49 -10.39 7.68
C ALA A 52 -5.57 -11.81 8.26
N ASP A 53 -4.45 -12.55 8.26
CA ASP A 53 -4.40 -13.91 8.80
C ASP A 53 -4.71 -13.92 10.31
N GLY A 54 -5.61 -14.80 10.74
CA GLY A 54 -5.98 -14.95 12.16
C GLY A 54 -6.99 -13.93 12.70
N LEU A 55 -7.55 -13.04 11.87
CA LEU A 55 -8.44 -11.94 12.30
C LEU A 55 -9.90 -12.32 12.60
N ILE A 56 -10.18 -13.55 13.02
CA ILE A 56 -11.55 -14.05 13.24
C ILE A 56 -12.34 -13.14 14.22
N SER A 57 -11.65 -12.38 15.10
CA SER A 57 -12.26 -11.50 16.11
C SER A 57 -12.31 -10.00 15.79
N MET A 58 -11.61 -9.45 14.79
CA MET A 58 -11.45 -7.98 14.68
C MET A 58 -12.50 -7.28 13.79
N GLY A 59 -13.34 -8.04 13.09
CA GLY A 59 -14.45 -7.51 12.30
C GLY A 59 -14.05 -6.46 11.25
N THR A 60 -14.99 -5.59 10.87
CA THR A 60 -14.78 -4.52 9.88
C THR A 60 -13.96 -3.34 10.42
N THR A 61 -13.68 -3.29 11.73
CA THR A 61 -12.89 -2.22 12.34
C THR A 61 -11.41 -2.33 11.98
N TRP A 62 -10.90 -3.55 11.83
CA TRP A 62 -9.48 -3.78 11.52
C TRP A 62 -9.00 -3.02 10.28
N ILE A 63 -9.75 -3.08 9.17
CA ILE A 63 -9.34 -2.42 7.94
C ILE A 63 -9.31 -0.88 8.11
N ARG A 64 -10.20 -0.33 8.95
CA ARG A 64 -10.21 1.10 9.29
C ARG A 64 -8.94 1.48 10.05
N GLU A 65 -8.56 0.70 11.06
CA GLU A 65 -7.34 0.93 11.84
C GLU A 65 -6.08 0.87 10.96
N GLN A 66 -5.98 -0.14 10.10
CA GLN A 66 -4.85 -0.25 9.17
C GLN A 66 -4.80 0.93 8.19
N TRP A 67 -5.95 1.45 7.80
CA TRP A 67 -6.05 2.63 6.93
C TRP A 67 -5.60 3.92 7.65
N GLU A 68 -5.93 4.09 8.93
CA GLU A 68 -5.43 5.21 9.73
C GLU A 68 -3.91 5.17 9.90
N VAL A 69 -3.34 3.99 10.15
CA VAL A 69 -1.87 3.81 10.24
C VAL A 69 -1.20 4.23 8.93
N ALA A 70 -1.76 3.85 7.79
CA ALA A 70 -1.23 4.25 6.48
C ALA A 70 -1.29 5.78 6.28
N ARG A 71 -2.40 6.42 6.68
CA ARG A 71 -2.56 7.89 6.59
C ARG A 71 -1.60 8.64 7.50
N ALA A 72 -1.43 8.18 8.75
CA ALA A 72 -0.51 8.77 9.69
C ALA A 72 0.93 8.77 9.15
N LYS A 73 1.37 7.64 8.56
CA LYS A 73 2.68 7.53 7.90
C LYS A 73 2.84 8.51 6.73
N GLN A 74 1.80 8.67 5.90
CA GLN A 74 1.82 9.61 4.79
C GLN A 74 1.91 11.07 5.27
N ASN A 75 1.18 11.42 6.34
CA ASN A 75 1.18 12.78 6.88
C ASN A 75 2.51 13.12 7.55
N GLN A 76 3.10 12.19 8.31
CA GLN A 76 4.42 12.39 8.90
C GLN A 76 5.46 12.71 7.83
N GLN A 77 5.50 11.96 6.72
CA GLN A 77 6.48 12.22 5.66
C GLN A 77 6.25 13.57 4.95
N ARG A 78 4.99 14.05 4.88
CA ARG A 78 4.68 15.39 4.37
C ARG A 78 5.25 16.49 5.27
N SER A 79 5.10 16.36 6.59
CA SER A 79 5.60 17.35 7.56
C SER A 79 7.13 17.48 7.57
N PHE A 80 7.86 16.42 7.22
CA PHE A 80 9.33 16.48 7.05
C PHE A 80 9.79 17.01 5.68
N ALA A 81 8.88 17.11 4.70
CA ALA A 81 9.20 17.53 3.34
C ALA A 81 8.92 19.02 3.08
N GLU A 82 8.28 19.73 4.00
CA GLU A 82 8.14 21.19 3.91
C GLU A 82 9.37 21.87 4.55
N PRO A 83 10.20 22.58 3.77
CA PRO A 83 11.23 23.43 4.36
C PRO A 83 10.52 24.51 5.17
N PHE A 84 10.94 24.69 6.43
CA PHE A 84 10.53 25.84 7.23
C PHE A 84 10.73 27.11 6.39
N PRO A 85 9.72 27.98 6.23
CA PRO A 85 9.95 29.29 5.65
C PRO A 85 10.89 30.04 6.60
N ILE A 86 12.12 30.28 6.14
CA ILE A 86 13.07 31.15 6.80
C ILE A 86 12.49 32.56 6.59
N GLY A 87 11.76 33.05 7.59
CA GLY A 87 11.34 34.44 7.73
C GLY A 87 12.46 35.28 8.33
#